data_AF-A0AAW6Q3X0-F1
#
_entry.id   AF-A0AAW6Q3X0-F1
#
_cell.length_a   1.000
_cell.length_b   1.000
_cell.length_c   1.000
_cell.angle_alpha   90.00
_cell.angle_beta   90.00
_cell.angle_gamma   90.00
#
_symmetry.space_group_name_H-M   'P 1'
#
loop_
_entity.id
_entity.type
_entity.pdbx_description
1 polymer ?
#
loop_
_entity_poly.entity_id
_entity_poly.type
_entity_poly.pdbx_seq_one_letter_code
_entity_poly.pdbx_strand_id
1 'polypeptide(L)'
;MDQIRVDQQNLPKKERYGIGELLKTIDLKRPTYYDERKRIINKNDKYADVKVVIKEIAEKGKWRGSYTYGYRRIMPLLEKAGYHMAEATLRRLMNELGVQPAMYNRRKNNHYSSYKGTVGKVADNLLNQT
;
A
#
# COMPACT_ATOMS: atom_id res chain seq x y z
N MET A 1 -20.82 -7.37 10.44
CA MET A 1 -21.88 -8.35 10.09
C MET A 1 -21.39 -9.79 10.09
N ASP A 2 -20.24 -10.11 9.46
CA ASP A 2 -19.78 -11.51 9.41
C ASP A 2 -19.31 -12.03 10.76
N GLN A 3 -18.64 -11.20 11.58
CA GLN A 3 -18.34 -11.54 12.99
C GLN A 3 -19.62 -11.81 13.79
N ILE A 4 -20.60 -10.90 13.73
CA ILE A 4 -21.92 -11.07 14.38
C ILE A 4 -22.62 -12.37 13.95
N ARG A 5 -22.48 -12.81 12.70
CA ARG A 5 -23.01 -14.11 12.25
C ARG A 5 -22.28 -15.30 12.87
N VAL A 6 -20.95 -15.21 12.98
CA VAL A 6 -20.12 -16.24 13.63
C VAL A 6 -20.48 -16.32 15.12
N ASP A 7 -20.62 -15.18 15.78
CA ASP A 7 -20.98 -15.09 17.19
C ASP A 7 -22.38 -15.69 17.44
N GLN A 8 -23.35 -15.40 16.56
CA GLN A 8 -24.72 -15.93 16.64
C GLN A 8 -24.85 -17.44 16.38
N GLN A 9 -23.86 -18.10 15.77
CA GLN A 9 -23.96 -19.54 15.48
C GLN A 9 -24.07 -20.40 16.73
N ASN A 10 -23.49 -19.93 17.84
CA ASN A 10 -23.46 -20.62 19.12
C ASN A 10 -24.66 -20.29 20.03
N LEU A 11 -25.46 -19.27 19.67
CA LEU A 11 -26.63 -18.87 20.43
C LEU A 11 -27.89 -19.68 20.04
N PRO A 12 -28.82 -19.92 20.98
CA PRO A 12 -30.11 -20.52 20.67
C PRO A 12 -30.88 -19.64 19.67
N LYS A 13 -31.67 -20.25 18.79
CA LYS A 13 -32.33 -19.55 17.66
C LYS A 13 -33.19 -18.35 18.09
N LYS A 14 -33.71 -18.37 19.32
CA LYS A 14 -34.54 -17.29 19.90
C LYS A 14 -33.76 -16.00 20.19
N GLU A 15 -32.44 -16.09 20.34
CA GLU A 15 -31.56 -14.97 20.72
C GLU A 15 -30.74 -14.44 19.52
N ARG A 16 -30.99 -14.97 18.31
CA ARG A 16 -30.27 -14.55 17.09
C ARG A 16 -30.96 -13.35 16.46
N TYR A 17 -30.18 -12.35 16.08
CA TYR A 17 -30.69 -11.15 15.40
C TYR A 17 -30.87 -11.39 13.91
N GLY A 18 -31.99 -10.91 13.36
CA GLY A 18 -32.23 -10.97 11.93
C GLY A 18 -31.28 -10.01 11.17
N ILE A 19 -30.78 -10.42 10.00
CA ILE A 19 -29.94 -9.52 9.17
C ILE A 19 -30.67 -8.22 8.84
N GLY A 20 -31.99 -8.26 8.66
CA GLY A 20 -32.80 -7.08 8.39
C GLY A 20 -32.85 -6.10 9.57
N GLU A 21 -32.86 -6.60 10.81
CA GLU A 21 -32.83 -5.76 12.01
C GLU A 21 -31.46 -5.12 12.19
N LEU A 22 -30.40 -5.92 12.05
CA LEU A 22 -29.03 -5.44 12.11
C LEU A 22 -28.75 -4.37 11.04
N LEU A 23 -29.33 -4.51 9.85
CA LEU A 23 -29.19 -3.52 8.78
C LEU A 23 -29.97 -2.24 9.07
N LYS A 24 -31.13 -2.34 9.71
CA LYS A 24 -31.91 -1.17 10.15
C LYS A 24 -31.20 -0.38 11.25
N THR A 25 -30.57 -1.06 12.21
CA THR A 25 -29.88 -0.37 13.32
C THR A 25 -28.67 0.42 12.86
N ILE A 26 -27.97 -0.04 11.82
CA ILE A 26 -26.82 0.66 11.22
C ILE A 26 -27.21 1.58 10.06
N ASP A 27 -28.51 1.76 9.80
CA ASP A 27 -29.05 2.55 8.69
C ASP A 27 -28.48 2.18 7.30
N LEU A 28 -28.31 0.87 7.03
CA LEU A 28 -27.81 0.36 5.75
C LEU A 28 -28.92 -0.34 4.96
N LYS A 29 -29.13 0.10 3.72
CA LYS A 29 -30.11 -0.52 2.83
C LYS A 29 -29.73 -1.97 2.49
N ARG A 30 -30.73 -2.87 2.50
CA ARG A 30 -30.53 -4.30 2.20
C ARG A 30 -29.87 -4.56 0.83
N PRO A 31 -30.26 -3.91 -0.28
CA PRO A 31 -29.60 -4.13 -1.57
C PRO A 31 -28.12 -3.76 -1.53
N THR A 32 -27.79 -2.62 -0.94
CA THR A 32 -26.41 -2.14 -0.77
C THR A 32 -25.55 -3.17 -0.03
N TYR A 33 -26.08 -3.75 1.04
CA TYR A 33 -25.37 -4.79 1.79
C TYR A 33 -25.03 -6.03 0.92
N TYR A 34 -26.01 -6.53 0.17
CA TYR A 34 -25.78 -7.73 -0.66
C TYR A 34 -24.87 -7.45 -1.86
N ASP A 35 -24.95 -6.26 -2.45
CA ASP A 35 -24.05 -5.85 -3.53
C ASP A 35 -22.61 -5.71 -3.05
N GLU A 36 -22.38 -5.02 -1.93
CA GLU A 36 -21.04 -4.91 -1.34
C GLU A 36 -20.48 -6.28 -0.96
N ARG A 37 -21.31 -7.15 -0.38
CA ARG A 37 -20.90 -8.54 -0.07
C ARG A 37 -20.51 -9.31 -1.33
N LYS A 38 -21.27 -9.19 -2.43
CA LYS A 38 -20.92 -9.81 -3.71
C LYS A 38 -19.59 -9.26 -4.26
N ARG A 39 -19.36 -7.95 -4.16
CA ARG A 39 -18.09 -7.31 -4.59
C ARG A 39 -16.90 -7.79 -3.78
N ILE A 40 -17.06 -7.96 -2.47
CA ILE A 40 -16.01 -8.48 -1.58
C ILE A 40 -15.69 -9.95 -1.90
N ILE A 41 -16.71 -10.79 -2.08
CA ILE A 41 -16.53 -12.21 -2.43
C ILE A 41 -15.88 -12.36 -3.81
N ASN A 42 -16.35 -11.60 -4.80
CA ASN A 42 -15.89 -11.69 -6.18
C ASN A 42 -14.76 -10.68 -6.47
N LYS A 43 -13.91 -10.39 -5.49
CA LYS A 43 -12.79 -9.46 -5.68
C LYS A 43 -11.77 -10.08 -6.61
N ASN A 44 -11.94 -9.87 -7.91
CA ASN A 44 -10.98 -10.29 -8.92
C ASN A 44 -9.79 -9.32 -8.92
N ASP A 45 -8.63 -9.78 -8.46
CA ASP A 45 -7.40 -9.02 -8.59
C ASP A 45 -6.87 -9.17 -10.01
N LYS A 46 -7.16 -8.18 -10.86
CA LYS A 46 -6.69 -8.11 -12.26
C LYS A 46 -5.18 -8.35 -12.40
N TYR A 47 -4.40 -8.02 -11.37
CA TYR A 47 -2.93 -8.12 -11.40
C TYR A 47 -2.40 -9.27 -10.54
N ALA A 48 -3.21 -10.26 -10.17
CA ALA A 48 -2.79 -11.38 -9.33
C ALA A 48 -1.53 -12.07 -9.87
N ASP A 49 -1.53 -12.45 -11.15
CA ASP A 49 -0.41 -13.15 -11.78
C ASP A 49 0.84 -12.26 -11.84
N VAL A 50 0.67 -11.00 -12.23
CA VAL A 50 1.75 -10.02 -12.31
C VAL A 50 2.37 -9.77 -10.94
N LYS A 51 1.57 -9.74 -9.87
CA LYS A 51 2.05 -9.58 -8.49
C LYS A 51 2.95 -10.73 -8.05
N VAL A 52 2.66 -11.95 -8.47
CA VAL A 52 3.50 -13.13 -8.20
C VAL A 52 4.86 -12.95 -8.89
N VAL A 53 4.85 -12.64 -10.19
CA VAL A 53 6.09 -12.44 -10.96
C VAL A 53 6.93 -11.28 -10.43
N ILE A 54 6.30 -10.16 -10.04
CA ILE A 54 6.99 -9.04 -9.40
C ILE A 54 7.72 -9.49 -8.13
N LYS A 55 7.06 -10.29 -7.27
CA LYS A 55 7.69 -10.79 -6.03
C LYS A 55 8.87 -11.69 -6.34
N GLU A 56 8.75 -12.60 -7.29
CA GLU A 56 9.84 -13.49 -7.69
C GLU A 56 11.05 -12.72 -8.20
N ILE A 57 10.83 -11.72 -9.06
CA ILE A 57 11.90 -10.86 -9.59
C ILE A 57 12.53 -10.04 -8.45
N ALA A 58 11.71 -9.50 -7.54
CA ALA A 58 12.19 -8.71 -6.41
C ALA A 58 13.04 -9.54 -5.43
N GLU A 59 12.63 -10.78 -5.13
CA GLU A 59 13.39 -11.70 -4.27
C GLU A 59 14.75 -12.07 -4.89
N LYS A 60 14.84 -12.25 -6.22
CA LYS A 60 16.14 -12.42 -6.91
C LYS A 60 17.08 -11.22 -6.74
N GLY A 61 16.52 -10.03 -6.58
CA GLY A 61 17.24 -8.77 -6.34
C GLY A 61 17.44 -8.42 -4.87
N LYS A 62 17.21 -9.36 -3.95
CA LYS A 62 17.34 -9.16 -2.52
C LYS A 62 18.78 -9.34 -2.08
N TRP A 63 19.29 -8.39 -1.32
CA TRP A 63 20.65 -8.40 -0.80
C TRP A 63 20.62 -8.01 0.68
N ARG A 64 21.25 -8.82 1.55
CA ARG A 64 21.28 -8.59 3.01
C ARG A 64 19.89 -8.30 3.60
N GLY A 65 18.89 -9.07 3.18
CA GLY A 65 17.50 -8.94 3.64
C GLY A 65 16.74 -7.73 3.07
N SER A 66 17.36 -6.87 2.26
CA SER A 66 16.74 -5.70 1.66
C SER A 66 16.54 -5.87 0.16
N TYR A 67 15.39 -5.42 -0.37
CA TYR A 67 15.19 -5.35 -1.81
C TYR A 67 16.08 -4.26 -2.42
N THR A 68 16.79 -4.59 -3.49
CA THR A 68 17.64 -3.66 -4.24
C THR A 68 17.00 -3.24 -5.56
N TYR A 69 16.14 -4.10 -6.12
CA TYR A 69 15.54 -3.87 -7.43
C TYR A 69 14.35 -2.92 -7.31
N GLY A 70 14.50 -1.72 -7.87
CA GLY A 70 13.40 -0.81 -8.10
C GLY A 70 12.67 -1.09 -9.40
N TYR A 71 11.60 -0.33 -9.66
CA TYR A 71 10.80 -0.46 -10.88
C TYR A 71 11.65 -0.41 -12.16
N ARG A 72 12.74 0.38 -12.20
CA ARG A 72 13.66 0.47 -13.34
C ARG A 72 14.32 -0.86 -13.72
N ARG A 73 14.54 -1.74 -12.74
CA ARG A 73 15.11 -3.08 -12.97
C ARG A 73 14.02 -4.13 -13.16
N ILE A 74 12.87 -3.98 -12.49
CA ILE A 74 11.77 -4.94 -12.56
C ILE A 74 11.01 -4.82 -13.89
N MET A 75 10.80 -3.60 -14.40
CA MET A 75 10.06 -3.35 -15.65
C MET A 75 10.60 -4.13 -16.86
N PRO A 76 11.90 -4.05 -17.22
CA PRO A 76 12.42 -4.81 -18.35
C PRO A 76 12.39 -6.34 -18.13
N LEU A 77 12.42 -6.80 -16.88
CA LEU A 77 12.30 -8.23 -16.56
C LEU A 77 10.86 -8.72 -16.68
N LEU A 78 9.88 -7.88 -16.35
CA LEU A 78 8.46 -8.13 -16.60
C LEU A 78 8.15 -8.16 -18.10
N GLU A 79 8.72 -7.24 -18.87
CA GLU A 79 8.56 -7.24 -20.33
C GLU A 79 9.13 -8.53 -20.96
N LYS A 80 10.28 -9.00 -20.48
CA LYS A 80 10.84 -10.31 -20.88
C LYS A 80 9.95 -11.49 -20.48
N ALA A 81 9.17 -11.35 -19.41
CA ALA A 81 8.17 -12.35 -19.00
C ALA A 81 6.83 -12.20 -19.74
N GLY A 82 6.71 -11.28 -20.71
CA GLY A 82 5.52 -11.07 -21.53
C GLY A 82 4.49 -10.10 -20.93
N TYR A 83 4.81 -9.41 -19.83
CA TYR A 83 3.90 -8.47 -19.19
C TYR A 83 4.27 -7.02 -19.53
N HIS A 84 3.41 -6.37 -20.31
CA HIS A 84 3.53 -4.95 -20.63
C HIS A 84 2.57 -4.11 -19.78
N MET A 85 3.11 -3.12 -19.06
CA MET A 85 2.30 -2.24 -18.22
C MET A 85 2.95 -0.87 -18.03
N ALA A 86 2.14 0.11 -17.67
CA ALA A 86 2.64 1.46 -17.40
C ALA A 86 3.53 1.48 -16.15
N GLU A 87 4.58 2.29 -16.15
CA GLU A 87 5.48 2.46 -15.01
C GLU A 87 4.74 2.82 -13.71
N ALA A 88 3.74 3.71 -13.80
CA ALA A 88 2.91 4.11 -12.66
C ALA A 88 2.16 2.93 -12.04
N THR A 89 1.68 1.99 -12.87
CA THR A 89 1.00 0.77 -12.39
C THR A 89 1.97 -0.16 -11.69
N LEU A 90 3.16 -0.38 -12.26
CA LEU A 90 4.21 -1.17 -11.62
C LEU A 90 4.60 -0.59 -10.26
N ARG A 91 4.83 0.72 -10.17
CA ARG A 91 5.16 1.40 -8.91
C ARG A 91 4.07 1.22 -7.84
N ARG A 92 2.80 1.36 -8.23
CA ARG A 92 1.67 1.11 -7.32
C ARG A 92 1.66 -0.32 -6.82
N LEU A 93 1.81 -1.30 -7.71
CA LEU A 93 1.85 -2.72 -7.35
C LEU A 93 3.03 -3.04 -6.44
N MET A 94 4.22 -2.50 -6.73
CA MET A 94 5.39 -2.67 -5.85
C MET A 94 5.16 -2.08 -4.45
N ASN A 95 4.45 -0.95 -4.34
CA ASN A 95 4.05 -0.37 -3.05
C ASN A 95 3.05 -1.27 -2.32
N GLU A 96 1.99 -1.74 -2.98
CA GLU A 96 1.00 -2.67 -2.41
C GLU A 96 1.67 -3.95 -1.89
N LEU A 97 2.72 -4.42 -2.57
CA LEU A 97 3.47 -5.62 -2.21
C LEU A 97 4.60 -5.39 -1.20
N GLY A 98 4.94 -4.14 -0.88
CA GLY A 98 6.03 -3.81 0.04
C GLY A 98 7.45 -4.08 -0.51
N VAL A 99 7.61 -4.25 -1.84
CA VAL A 99 8.90 -4.62 -2.47
C VAL A 99 9.72 -3.40 -2.91
N GLN A 100 9.67 -2.32 -2.13
CA GLN A 100 10.39 -1.09 -2.47
C GLN A 100 11.90 -1.21 -2.20
N PRO A 101 12.75 -0.67 -3.08
CA PRO A 101 14.20 -0.70 -2.88
C PRO A 101 14.60 0.13 -1.66
N ALA A 102 15.30 -0.48 -0.71
CA ALA A 102 15.68 0.16 0.57
C ALA A 102 16.68 1.31 0.39
N MET A 103 17.53 1.25 -0.64
CA MET A 103 18.63 2.18 -0.83
C MET A 103 18.18 3.59 -1.25
N TYR A 104 17.03 3.73 -1.92
CA TYR A 104 16.58 5.01 -2.48
C TYR A 104 15.99 5.95 -1.42
N ASN A 105 15.38 5.41 -0.36
CA ASN A 105 14.73 6.23 0.67
C ASN A 105 15.68 6.70 1.79
N ARG A 106 16.86 6.09 1.94
CA ARG A 106 17.73 6.36 3.10
C ARG A 106 18.65 7.58 2.93
N ARG A 107 18.84 8.09 1.71
CA ARG A 107 19.81 9.17 1.42
C ARG A 107 19.20 10.54 1.15
N LYS A 108 17.88 10.69 1.14
CA LYS A 108 17.24 11.99 0.82
C LYS A 108 17.46 13.07 1.89
N ASN A 109 17.83 12.68 3.11
CA ASN A 109 17.99 13.60 4.25
C ASN A 109 19.41 13.63 4.84
N ASN A 110 20.43 13.10 4.15
CA ASN A 110 21.78 13.57 4.43
C ASN A 110 21.93 14.92 3.73
N HIS A 111 21.31 15.94 4.33
CA HIS A 111 21.47 17.31 3.90
C HIS A 111 22.96 17.63 3.97
N TYR A 112 23.59 17.74 2.81
CA TYR A 112 24.83 18.47 2.72
C TYR A 112 24.51 19.91 3.16
N SER A 113 25.03 20.30 4.33
CA SER A 113 25.03 21.68 4.80
C SER A 113 26.43 22.22 4.61
N SER A 114 26.63 23.06 3.59
CA SER A 114 27.87 23.85 3.44
C SER A 114 27.99 24.92 4.53
N TYR A 115 26.87 25.25 5.18
CA TYR A 115 26.84 26.18 6.30
C TYR A 115 27.52 25.53 7.51
N LYS A 116 28.73 26.03 7.81
CA LYS A 116 29.54 25.62 8.97
C LYS A 116 29.12 26.33 10.26
N GLY A 117 27.96 26.97 10.30
CA GLY A 117 27.58 27.94 11.33
C GLY A 117 28.02 29.37 10.96
N THR A 118 27.68 30.33 11.81
CA THR A 118 28.18 31.71 11.74
C THR A 118 29.64 31.73 12.16
N VAL A 119 30.55 31.75 11.19
CA VAL A 119 31.99 31.85 11.43
C VAL A 119 32.42 33.31 11.27
N GLY A 120 33.03 33.88 12.31
CA GLY A 120 33.49 35.27 12.32
C GLY A 120 32.48 36.26 12.92
N LYS A 121 32.78 37.55 12.82
CA LYS A 121 31.93 38.63 13.35
C LYS A 121 30.86 38.97 12.32
N VAL A 122 29.60 38.69 12.64
CA VAL A 122 28.44 38.99 11.79
C VAL A 122 28.04 40.45 12.03
N ALA A 123 27.82 41.21 10.96
CA ALA A 123 27.31 42.57 11.06
C ALA A 123 25.80 42.57 11.31
N ASP A 124 25.31 43.56 12.05
CA ASP A 124 23.89 43.66 12.40
C ASP A 124 23.02 43.90 11.15
N ASN A 125 21.89 43.19 11.04
CA ASN A 125 20.96 43.32 9.93
C ASN A 125 20.06 44.56 10.12
N LEU A 126 20.59 45.73 9.78
CA LEU A 126 19.93 47.03 9.96
C LEU A 126 18.63 47.19 9.16
N LEU A 127 18.41 46.36 8.14
CA LEU A 127 17.25 46.44 7.24
C LEU A 127 16.12 45.46 7.60
N ASN A 128 16.28 44.62 8.63
CA ASN A 128 15.29 43.64 9.09
C ASN A 128 14.65 42.83 7.96
N GLN A 129 15.46 42.37 7.01
CA GLN A 129 15.00 41.45 5.97
C GLN A 129 15.29 40.02 6.43
N THR A 130 14.25 39.34 6.91
CA THR A 130 14.21 37.90 7.17
C THR A 130 13.09 37.27 6.39
#